data_AF-A0ABD2W0P0-F1
#
_entry.id   AF-A0ABD2W0P0-F1
#
_cell.length_a   1.000
_cell.length_b   1.000
_cell.length_c   1.000
_cell.angle_alpha   90.00
_cell.angle_beta   90.00
_cell.angle_gamma   90.00
#
_symmetry.space_group_name_H-M   'P 1'
#
loop_
_entity.id
_entity.type
_entity.pdbx_description
1 polymer ?
#
loop_
_entity_poly.entity_id
_entity_poly.type
_entity_poly.pdbx_seq_one_letter_code
_entity_poly.pdbx_strand_id
1 'polypeptide(L)'
;MSSFKDLVEEQQDALDLLSRAFTNLRKKGPATLGAIEIRRKNLTTKWNDIVERHNEIVGLAKGADLKDPYFKENFFENAEEVFMDEEAKFVDEELAIKKADRETTSDHEQNGSERCVVGPTRNRKLPTLQLPTFSGKYAD
;
A
#
# COMPACT_ATOMS: atom_id res chain seq x y z
N MET A 1 -10.73 -28.99 -18.90
CA MET A 1 -9.33 -29.07 -18.44
C MET A 1 -8.56 -28.11 -19.31
N SER A 2 -7.91 -27.12 -18.70
CA SER A 2 -7.03 -26.20 -19.43
C SER A 2 -5.82 -26.97 -19.98
N SER A 3 -5.35 -26.59 -21.17
CA SER A 3 -4.16 -27.20 -21.77
C SER A 3 -2.89 -26.70 -21.09
N PHE A 4 -1.76 -27.42 -21.23
CA PHE A 4 -0.46 -26.97 -20.74
C PHE A 4 -0.13 -25.54 -21.21
N LYS A 5 -0.41 -25.24 -22.48
CA LYS A 5 -0.15 -23.91 -23.06
C LYS A 5 -1.04 -22.83 -22.44
N ASP A 6 -2.32 -23.15 -22.21
CA ASP A 6 -3.26 -22.21 -21.60
C ASP A 6 -2.79 -21.84 -20.19
N LEU A 7 -2.32 -22.82 -19.42
CA LEU A 7 -1.80 -22.60 -18.06
C LEU A 7 -0.51 -21.76 -18.06
N VAL A 8 0.39 -21.98 -19.02
CA VAL A 8 1.62 -21.18 -19.14
C VAL A 8 1.29 -19.73 -19.51
N GLU A 9 0.35 -19.51 -20.44
CA GLU A 9 -0.10 -18.17 -20.81
C GLU A 9 -0.75 -17.44 -19.63
N GLU A 10 -1.67 -18.10 -18.92
CA GLU A 10 -2.28 -17.55 -17.71
C GLU A 10 -1.25 -17.21 -16.63
N GLN A 11 -0.18 -18.01 -16.51
CA GLN A 11 0.89 -17.74 -15.57
C GLN A 11 1.67 -16.47 -15.93
N GLN A 12 1.93 -16.25 -17.22
CA GLN A 12 2.60 -15.05 -17.71
C GLN A 12 1.78 -13.80 -17.40
N ASP A 13 0.47 -13.85 -17.64
CA ASP A 13 -0.45 -12.76 -17.33
C ASP A 13 -0.53 -12.48 -15.83
N ALA A 14 -0.59 -13.54 -15.01
CA ALA A 14 -0.60 -13.41 -13.56
C ALA A 14 0.68 -12.74 -13.04
N LEU A 15 1.85 -13.10 -13.59
CA LEU A 15 3.13 -12.48 -13.24
C LEU A 15 3.21 -11.01 -13.66
N ASP A 16 2.71 -10.66 -14.85
CA ASP A 16 2.67 -9.24 -15.28
C ASP A 16 1.82 -8.40 -14.32
N LEU A 17 0.66 -8.92 -13.90
CA LEU A 17 -0.19 -8.26 -12.91
C LEU A 17 0.49 -8.14 -11.54
N LEU A 18 1.23 -9.18 -11.12
CA LEU A 18 1.99 -9.19 -9.87
C LEU A 18 3.08 -8.11 -9.88
N SER A 19 3.90 -8.09 -10.94
CA SER A 19 5.03 -7.16 -11.12
C SER A 19 4.65 -5.68 -11.11
N ARG A 20 3.38 -5.37 -11.37
CA ARG A 20 2.85 -4.01 -11.46
C ARG A 20 2.07 -3.60 -10.20
N ALA A 21 1.96 -4.46 -9.19
CA ALA A 21 1.09 -4.26 -8.04
C ALA A 21 1.40 -2.96 -7.27
N PHE A 22 2.68 -2.72 -6.95
CA PHE A 22 3.14 -1.52 -6.25
C PHE A 22 3.04 -0.27 -7.13
N THR A 23 3.42 -0.38 -8.40
CA THR A 23 3.24 0.72 -9.36
C THR A 23 1.76 1.14 -9.46
N ASN A 24 0.84 0.18 -9.39
CA ASN A 24 -0.61 0.44 -9.37
C ASN A 24 -1.13 0.98 -8.03
N LEU A 25 -0.39 0.84 -6.93
CA LEU A 25 -0.64 1.60 -5.69
C LEU A 25 -0.32 3.07 -5.92
N ARG A 26 0.92 3.35 -6.34
CA ARG A 26 1.46 4.70 -6.59
C ARG A 26 0.59 5.54 -7.53
N LYS A 27 0.02 4.92 -8.56
CA LYS A 27 -0.86 5.61 -9.54
C LYS A 27 -2.16 6.15 -8.95
N LYS A 28 -2.63 5.63 -7.80
CA LYS A 28 -3.90 6.07 -7.18
C LYS A 28 -3.74 7.27 -6.24
N GLY A 29 -2.54 7.84 -6.11
CA GLY A 29 -2.24 8.93 -5.19
C GLY A 29 -1.48 8.48 -3.94
N PRO A 30 -1.44 9.31 -2.88
CA PRO A 30 -0.77 8.97 -1.64
C PRO A 30 -1.29 7.66 -1.06
N ALA A 31 -0.38 6.74 -0.75
CA ALA A 31 -0.72 5.48 -0.13
C ALA A 31 -1.08 5.69 1.34
N THR A 32 -2.16 5.07 1.80
CA THR A 32 -2.49 4.97 3.23
C THR A 32 -2.09 3.60 3.75
N LEU A 33 -1.83 3.48 5.06
CA LEU A 33 -1.46 2.20 5.68
C LEU A 33 -2.49 1.10 5.38
N GLY A 34 -3.79 1.41 5.46
CA GLY A 34 -4.85 0.45 5.12
C GLY A 34 -4.85 0.06 3.64
N ALA A 35 -4.56 1.00 2.72
CA ALA A 35 -4.46 0.69 1.30
C ALA A 35 -3.25 -0.20 0.97
N ILE A 36 -2.15 -0.05 1.71
CA ILE A 36 -0.98 -0.93 1.63
C ILE A 36 -1.32 -2.32 2.15
N GLU A 37 -1.91 -2.43 3.34
CA GLU A 37 -2.26 -3.72 3.95
C GLU A 37 -3.19 -4.54 3.05
N ILE A 38 -4.25 -3.92 2.52
CA ILE A 38 -5.18 -4.60 1.60
C ILE A 38 -4.46 -5.05 0.33
N ARG A 39 -3.58 -4.22 -0.23
CA ARG A 39 -2.83 -4.59 -1.44
C ARG A 39 -1.81 -5.71 -1.17
N ARG A 40 -1.16 -5.72 -0.02
CA ARG A 40 -0.27 -6.83 0.38
C ARG A 40 -1.04 -8.14 0.50
N LYS A 41 -2.21 -8.13 1.15
CA LYS A 41 -3.09 -9.32 1.20
C LYS A 41 -3.45 -9.81 -0.20
N ASN A 42 -3.85 -8.90 -1.08
CA ASN A 42 -4.16 -9.25 -2.48
C ASN A 42 -2.93 -9.77 -3.24
N LEU A 43 -1.73 -9.24 -2.97
CA LEU A 43 -0.47 -9.70 -3.55
C LEU A 43 -0.20 -11.16 -3.14
N THR A 44 -0.36 -11.49 -1.85
CA THR A 44 -0.23 -12.87 -1.35
C THR A 44 -1.24 -13.81 -1.99
N THR A 45 -2.50 -13.38 -2.17
CA THR A 45 -3.50 -14.19 -2.88
C THR A 45 -3.06 -14.47 -4.32
N LYS A 46 -2.61 -13.45 -5.06
CA LYS A 46 -2.12 -13.62 -6.43
C LYS A 46 -0.92 -14.56 -6.52
N TRP A 47 -0.01 -14.47 -5.55
CA TRP A 47 1.11 -15.38 -5.44
C TRP A 47 0.65 -16.82 -5.23
N ASN A 48 -0.30 -17.06 -4.33
CA ASN A 48 -0.85 -18.40 -4.13
C ASN A 48 -1.48 -18.98 -5.41
N ASP A 49 -2.21 -18.15 -6.18
CA ASP A 49 -2.77 -18.58 -7.47
C ASP A 49 -1.67 -18.98 -8.48
N ILE A 50 -0.53 -18.26 -8.48
CA ILE A 50 0.65 -18.58 -9.29
C ILE A 50 1.25 -19.92 -8.83
N VAL A 51 1.38 -20.14 -7.52
CA VAL A 51 1.91 -21.40 -6.97
C VAL A 51 1.00 -22.59 -7.31
N GLU A 52 -0.30 -22.44 -7.16
CA GLU A 52 -1.28 -23.48 -7.50
C GLU A 52 -1.20 -23.86 -8.98
N ARG A 53 -1.23 -22.85 -9.87
CA ARG A 53 -1.11 -23.09 -11.31
C ARG A 53 0.24 -23.69 -11.70
N HIS A 54 1.34 -23.29 -11.04
CA HIS A 54 2.64 -23.93 -11.25
C HIS A 54 2.60 -25.44 -10.93
N ASN A 55 1.96 -25.83 -9.83
CA ASN A 55 1.80 -27.24 -9.48
C ASN A 55 0.98 -28.00 -10.53
N GLU A 56 -0.06 -27.38 -11.11
CA GLU A 56 -0.82 -27.97 -12.22
C GLU A 56 0.05 -28.15 -13.48
N ILE A 57 0.83 -27.12 -13.84
CA ILE A 57 1.74 -27.15 -14.99
C ILE A 57 2.76 -28.29 -14.83
N VAL A 58 3.39 -28.41 -13.66
CA VAL A 58 4.36 -29.48 -13.36
C VAL A 58 3.69 -30.85 -13.41
N GLY A 59 2.45 -30.97 -12.93
CA GLY A 59 1.70 -32.23 -12.96
C GLY A 59 1.29 -32.68 -14.37
N LEU A 60 1.09 -31.74 -15.29
CA LEU A 60 0.68 -32.00 -16.67
C LEU A 60 1.87 -32.16 -17.64
N ALA A 61 2.97 -31.46 -17.40
CA ALA A 61 4.10 -31.39 -18.32
C ALA A 61 4.73 -32.76 -18.59
N LYS A 62 4.85 -33.13 -19.87
CA LYS A 62 5.47 -34.41 -20.28
C LYS A 62 6.33 -34.24 -21.54
N GLY A 63 7.43 -34.99 -21.60
CA GLY A 63 8.22 -35.16 -22.83
C GLY A 63 8.71 -33.84 -23.43
N ALA A 64 8.06 -33.38 -24.51
CA ALA A 64 8.44 -32.16 -25.21
C ALA A 64 8.17 -30.88 -24.39
N ASP A 65 7.18 -30.89 -23.49
CA ASP A 65 6.79 -29.73 -22.68
C ASP A 65 7.90 -29.29 -21.71
N LEU A 66 8.74 -30.23 -21.26
CA LEU A 66 9.90 -29.92 -20.40
C LEU A 66 10.98 -29.09 -21.11
N LYS A 67 10.87 -28.93 -22.44
CA LYS A 67 11.77 -28.07 -23.22
C LYS A 67 11.22 -26.66 -23.42
N ASP A 68 10.00 -26.41 -22.96
CA ASP A 68 9.35 -25.12 -23.01
C ASP A 68 10.15 -24.05 -22.23
N PRO A 69 10.15 -22.78 -22.68
CA PRO A 69 10.80 -21.68 -21.97
C PRO A 69 10.41 -21.59 -20.50
N TYR A 70 9.17 -21.96 -20.15
CA TYR A 70 8.70 -22.00 -18.77
C TYR A 70 9.66 -22.71 -17.82
N PHE A 71 10.17 -23.89 -18.22
CA PHE A 71 11.09 -24.69 -17.40
C PHE A 71 12.55 -24.33 -17.62
N LYS A 72 12.92 -23.93 -18.85
CA LYS A 72 14.33 -23.65 -19.18
C LYS A 72 14.83 -22.30 -18.69
N GLU A 73 13.93 -21.33 -18.62
CA GLU A 73 14.24 -19.95 -18.22
C GLU A 73 13.90 -19.71 -16.75
N ASN A 74 13.66 -20.78 -15.98
CA ASN A 74 13.33 -20.73 -14.56
C ASN A 74 12.20 -19.73 -14.27
N PHE A 75 11.15 -19.75 -15.09
CA PHE A 75 10.05 -18.77 -15.02
C PHE A 75 9.48 -18.64 -13.60
N PHE A 76 9.28 -19.79 -12.93
CA PHE A 76 8.71 -19.82 -11.59
C PHE A 76 9.65 -19.21 -10.54
N GLU A 77 10.96 -19.46 -10.62
CA GLU A 77 11.94 -18.84 -9.72
C GLU A 77 11.97 -17.32 -9.93
N ASN A 78 11.93 -16.86 -11.18
CA ASN A 78 11.83 -15.44 -11.48
C ASN A 78 10.51 -14.83 -10.96
N ALA A 79 9.41 -15.58 -10.99
CA ALA A 79 8.14 -15.14 -10.42
C ALA A 79 8.23 -14.96 -8.90
N GLU A 80 8.97 -15.83 -8.21
CA GLU A 80 9.23 -15.72 -6.76
C GLU A 80 10.04 -14.47 -6.42
N GLU A 81 11.10 -14.19 -7.18
CA GLU A 81 11.89 -12.96 -7.00
C GLU A 81 11.03 -11.70 -7.20
N VAL A 82 10.19 -11.69 -8.23
CA VAL A 82 9.25 -10.57 -8.47
C VAL A 82 8.25 -10.40 -7.31
N PHE A 83 7.76 -11.51 -6.74
CA PHE A 83 6.88 -11.44 -5.57
C PHE A 83 7.60 -10.80 -4.38
N MET A 84 8.82 -11.25 -4.07
CA MET A 84 9.62 -10.74 -2.96
C MET A 84 9.94 -9.26 -3.14
N ASP A 85 10.33 -8.84 -4.34
CA ASP A 85 10.61 -7.45 -4.68
C ASP A 85 9.38 -6.55 -4.49
N GLU A 86 8.21 -6.99 -4.96
CA GLU A 86 6.97 -6.23 -4.78
C GLU A 86 6.55 -6.17 -3.31
N GLU A 87 6.70 -7.27 -2.55
CA GLU A 87 6.41 -7.27 -1.12
C GLU A 87 7.34 -6.32 -0.35
N ALA A 88 8.63 -6.33 -0.64
CA ALA A 88 9.61 -5.42 -0.04
C ALA A 88 9.23 -3.96 -0.27
N LYS A 89 8.84 -3.58 -1.50
CA LYS A 89 8.39 -2.21 -1.81
C LYS A 89 7.19 -1.78 -0.96
N PHE A 90 6.22 -2.68 -0.73
CA PHE A 90 5.09 -2.35 0.14
C PHE A 90 5.51 -2.18 1.60
N VAL A 91 6.43 -3.00 2.11
CA VAL A 91 6.95 -2.89 3.48
C VAL A 91 7.73 -1.59 3.66
N ASP A 92 8.57 -1.23 2.69
CA ASP A 92 9.36 0.01 2.74
C ASP A 92 8.46 1.25 2.74
N GLU A 93 7.41 1.27 1.91
CA GLU A 93 6.42 2.36 1.91
C GLU A 93 5.67 2.44 3.24
N GLU A 94 5.29 1.29 3.82
CA GLU A 94 4.65 1.22 5.14
C GLU A 94 5.55 1.81 6.24
N LEU A 95 6.85 1.48 6.21
CA LEU A 95 7.84 2.01 7.14
C LEU A 95 8.08 3.51 6.94
N ALA A 96 8.08 3.98 5.69
CA ALA A 96 8.24 5.40 5.37
C ALA A 96 7.09 6.23 5.95
N ILE A 97 5.84 5.79 5.78
CA ILE A 97 4.66 6.45 6.35
C ILE A 97 4.75 6.51 7.87
N LYS A 98 5.06 5.38 8.52
CA LYS A 98 5.18 5.33 10.00
C LYS A 98 6.30 6.22 10.55
N LYS A 99 7.40 6.41 9.80
CA LYS A 99 8.48 7.32 10.19
C LYS A 99 8.04 8.78 10.08
N ALA A 100 7.37 9.15 8.98
CA ALA A 100 6.85 10.49 8.79
C ALA A 100 5.85 10.89 9.91
N ASP A 101 4.96 9.98 10.30
CA ASP A 101 4.03 10.22 11.40
C ASP A 101 4.77 10.52 12.72
N ARG A 102 5.84 9.78 13.03
CA ARG A 102 6.65 10.01 14.24
C ARG A 102 7.33 11.37 14.27
N GLU A 103 7.91 11.77 13.15
CA GLU A 103 8.60 13.07 13.01
C GLU A 103 7.61 14.24 13.24
N THR A 104 6.39 14.12 12.74
CA THR A 104 5.34 15.14 12.99
C THR A 104 4.88 15.21 14.46
N THR A 105 4.97 14.11 15.20
CA THR A 105 4.62 14.08 16.63
C THR A 105 5.75 14.57 17.55
N SER A 106 7.02 14.33 17.19
CA SER A 106 8.17 14.74 18.01
C SER A 106 8.43 16.25 18.01
N ASP A 107 8.11 16.94 16.91
CA ASP A 107 8.27 18.41 16.84
C ASP A 107 7.20 19.16 17.64
N HIS A 108 6.12 18.49 18.07
CA HIS A 108 5.09 19.11 18.91
C HIS A 108 5.39 19.00 20.42
N GLU A 109 6.26 18.09 20.85
CA GLU A 109 6.55 17.85 22.28
C GLU A 109 7.84 18.50 22.80
N GLN A 110 8.67 19.10 21.95
CA GLN A 110 9.94 19.74 22.36
C GLN A 110 9.91 21.27 22.53
N ASN A 111 8.73 21.89 22.66
CA ASN A 111 8.66 23.32 23.01
C ASN A 111 7.64 23.64 24.12
N GLY A 112 7.81 23.04 25.30
CA GLY A 112 6.94 23.35 26.43
C GLY A 112 7.26 22.68 27.76
N SER A 113 8.51 22.71 28.23
CA SER A 113 8.79 22.49 29.66
C SER A 113 9.90 23.40 30.16
N GLU A 114 9.62 24.70 30.14
CA GLU A 114 10.23 25.64 31.07
C GLU A 114 9.27 25.88 32.23
N ARG A 115 9.73 25.37 33.38
CA ARG A 115 9.40 25.74 34.75
C ARG A 115 8.71 27.11 34.90
N CYS A 116 7.65 27.14 35.70
CA CYS A 116 6.99 28.33 36.24
C CYS A 116 7.94 29.52 36.49
N VAL A 117 7.83 30.55 35.66
CA VAL A 117 8.14 31.92 36.05
C VAL A 117 6.96 32.79 35.62
N VAL A 118 6.31 33.39 36.62
CA VAL A 118 5.23 34.36 36.45
C VAL A 118 5.80 35.60 35.76
N GLY A 119 5.46 35.80 34.49
CA GLY A 119 5.72 37.01 33.70
C GLY A 119 4.49 37.35 32.85
N PRO A 120 4.20 38.64 32.57
CA PRO A 120 2.88 39.06 32.11
C PRO A 120 2.61 38.53 30.70
N THR A 121 1.57 37.70 30.59
CA THR A 121 1.10 37.16 29.33
C THR A 121 0.60 38.31 28.45
N ARG A 122 1.17 38.45 27.25
CA ARG A 122 0.53 39.22 26.18
C ARG A 122 -0.75 38.49 25.79
N ASN A 123 -1.84 38.82 26.48
CA ASN A 123 -3.20 38.42 26.19
C ASN A 123 -3.58 38.83 24.76
N ARG A 124 -3.33 37.95 23.77
CA ARG A 124 -4.00 38.05 22.48
C ARG A 124 -5.43 37.54 22.66
N LYS A 125 -6.33 38.44 23.04
CA LYS A 125 -7.77 38.18 23.01
C LYS A 125 -8.20 38.00 21.55
N LEU A 126 -8.93 36.92 21.27
CA LEU A 126 -9.61 36.74 20.00
C LEU A 126 -10.59 37.92 19.76
N PRO A 127 -10.76 38.37 18.51
CA PRO A 127 -11.78 39.37 18.18
C PRO A 127 -13.14 38.87 18.63
N THR A 128 -13.82 39.66 19.46
CA THR A 128 -15.14 39.30 19.97
C THR A 128 -16.16 39.54 18.86
N LEU A 129 -16.80 38.47 18.38
CA LEU A 129 -17.90 38.57 17.43
C LEU A 129 -19.08 39.26 18.12
N GLN A 130 -19.48 40.43 17.61
CA GLN A 130 -20.72 41.07 18.03
C GLN A 130 -21.88 40.46 17.24
N LEU A 131 -22.73 39.71 17.92
CA LEU A 131 -23.98 39.22 17.34
C LEU A 131 -25.00 40.37 17.31
N PRO A 132 -25.74 40.55 16.20
CA PRO A 132 -26.78 41.56 16.14
C PRO A 132 -27.88 41.23 17.16
N THR A 133 -28.28 42.24 17.93
CA THR A 133 -29.40 42.11 18.87
C THR A 133 -30.70 42.09 18.09
N PHE A 134 -31.34 40.92 18.01
CA PHE A 134 -32.66 40.78 17.42
C PHE A 134 -33.69 41.49 18.32
N SER A 135 -34.25 42.61 17.85
CA SER A 135 -35.15 43.46 18.65
C SER A 135 -36.60 42.95 18.71
N GLY A 136 -36.89 41.78 18.13
CA GLY A 136 -38.14 41.06 18.38
C GLY A 136 -39.44 41.79 18.03
N LYS A 137 -39.40 42.88 17.26
CA LYS A 137 -40.62 43.53 16.75
C LYS A 137 -41.04 42.82 15.47
N TYR A 138 -41.81 41.75 15.62
CA TYR A 138 -42.67 41.30 14.55
C TYR A 138 -43.78 42.36 14.41
N ALA A 139 -43.87 42.98 13.24
CA ALA A 139 -45.02 43.82 12.91
C ALA A 139 -46.23 42.90 12.71
N ASP A 140 -47.33 43.23 13.40
CA ASP A 140 -48.68 42.67 13.16
C ASP A 140 -49.15 43.03 11.74
#